data_AF-A0A832BBR4-F1
#
_entry.id   AF-A0A832BBR4-F1
#
_cell.length_a   1.000
_cell.length_b   1.000
_cell.length_c   1.000
_cell.angle_alpha   90.00
_cell.angle_beta   90.00
_cell.angle_gamma   90.00
#
_symmetry.space_group_name_H-M   'P 1'
#
loop_
_entity.id
_entity.type
_entity.pdbx_description
1 polymer ?
#
loop_
_entity_poly.entity_id
_entity_poly.type
_entity_poly.pdbx_seq_one_letter_code
_entity_poly.pdbx_strand_id
1 'polypeptide(L)'
;MKRYRTLERFFKRGEFYGISPEIHLHVLPREHAAVVNIFNLSDKAKRVSGEINLDTVGLDAAKVYHSDEATVQVRGGKVIVSADLDAWSTAIAVVKAAGSVAGSD
;
A
#
# COMPACT_ATOMS: atom_id res chain seq x y z
N MET A 1 6.86 14.14 10.94
CA MET A 1 5.93 14.86 10.04
C MET A 1 6.29 14.83 8.55
N LYS A 2 7.56 14.78 8.11
CA LYS A 2 7.91 14.84 6.68
C LYS A 2 7.24 13.74 5.82
N ARG A 3 7.42 12.45 6.19
CA ARG A 3 6.80 11.31 5.47
C ARG A 3 5.27 11.40 5.47
N TYR A 4 4.65 11.70 6.62
CA TYR A 4 3.20 11.90 6.70
C TYR A 4 2.70 12.99 5.74
N ARG A 5 3.35 14.16 5.68
CA ARG A 5 2.95 15.24 4.76
C ARG A 5 3.01 14.82 3.29
N THR A 6 4.03 14.04 2.90
CA THR A 6 4.12 13.49 1.54
C THR A 6 2.98 12.54 1.22
N LEU A 7 2.48 11.81 2.22
CA LEU A 7 1.44 10.79 2.05
C LEU A 7 0.03 11.27 2.42
N GLU A 8 -0.11 12.47 2.97
CA GLU A 8 -1.35 13.02 3.52
C GLU A 8 -2.51 12.93 2.53
N ARG A 9 -2.24 13.18 1.25
CA ARG A 9 -3.24 13.09 0.19
C ARG A 9 -3.86 11.69 0.06
N PHE A 10 -3.09 10.62 0.25
CA PHE A 10 -3.61 9.25 0.25
C PHE A 10 -4.57 9.06 1.43
N PHE A 11 -4.16 9.49 2.63
CA PHE A 11 -4.99 9.32 3.83
C PHE A 11 -6.28 10.15 3.80
N LYS A 12 -6.27 11.31 3.15
CA LYS A 12 -7.43 12.22 3.10
C LYS A 12 -8.35 11.98 1.91
N ARG A 13 -7.81 11.61 0.76
CA ARG A 13 -8.55 11.53 -0.52
C ARG A 13 -8.57 10.13 -1.12
N GLY A 14 -7.70 9.24 -0.65
CA GLY A 14 -7.62 7.88 -1.16
C GLY A 14 -8.81 7.05 -0.70
N GLU A 15 -9.29 6.21 -1.59
CA GLU A 15 -10.29 5.20 -1.30
C GLU A 15 -9.69 4.14 -0.38
N PHE A 16 -10.44 3.74 0.65
CA PHE A 16 -9.98 2.80 1.66
C PHE A 16 -10.36 1.36 1.31
N TYR A 17 -9.39 0.47 1.35
CA TYR A 17 -9.57 -0.97 1.15
C TYR A 17 -8.86 -1.73 2.27
N GLY A 18 -9.53 -2.74 2.84
CA GLY A 18 -8.92 -3.62 3.83
C GLY A 18 -8.68 -5.02 3.26
N ILE A 19 -7.47 -5.54 3.43
CA ILE A 19 -7.17 -6.96 3.19
C ILE A 19 -7.49 -7.77 4.46
N SER A 20 -7.12 -7.21 5.61
CA SER A 20 -7.41 -7.72 6.94
C SER A 20 -7.39 -6.53 7.91
N PRO A 21 -7.76 -6.69 9.20
CA PRO A 21 -7.62 -5.63 10.20
C PRO A 21 -6.19 -5.08 10.33
N GLU A 22 -5.19 -5.83 9.86
CA GLU A 22 -3.77 -5.50 9.97
C GLU A 22 -3.21 -4.85 8.72
N ILE A 23 -3.93 -4.91 7.58
CA ILE A 23 -3.41 -4.47 6.29
C ILE A 23 -4.49 -3.67 5.56
N HIS A 24 -4.23 -2.39 5.37
CA HIS A 24 -5.14 -1.46 4.72
C HIS A 24 -4.45 -0.63 3.64
N LEU A 25 -5.18 -0.34 2.56
CA LEU A 25 -4.72 0.45 1.45
C LEU A 25 -5.52 1.74 1.36
N HIS A 26 -4.83 2.84 1.07
CA HIS A 26 -5.43 4.07 0.60
C HIS A 26 -5.04 4.27 -0.86
N VAL A 27 -6.01 4.24 -1.76
CA VAL A 27 -5.78 4.16 -3.20
C VAL A 27 -6.20 5.44 -3.89
N LEU A 28 -5.39 5.91 -4.83
CA LEU A 28 -5.69 7.01 -5.75
C LEU A 28 -5.80 6.42 -7.17
N PRO A 29 -6.99 5.95 -7.60
CA PRO A 29 -7.15 5.23 -8.87
C PRO A 29 -6.65 6.02 -10.08
N ARG A 30 -6.97 7.32 -10.13
CA ARG A 30 -6.56 8.23 -11.22
C ARG A 30 -5.05 8.39 -11.35
N GLU A 31 -4.32 8.18 -10.26
CA GLU A 31 -2.87 8.29 -10.22
C GLU A 31 -2.17 6.94 -10.34
N HIS A 32 -2.93 5.85 -10.36
CA HIS A 32 -2.41 4.49 -10.30
C HIS A 32 -1.40 4.32 -9.15
N ALA A 33 -1.79 4.77 -7.97
CA ALA A 33 -0.96 4.72 -6.78
C ALA A 33 -1.76 4.33 -5.55
N ALA A 34 -1.09 3.71 -4.58
CA ALA A 34 -1.64 3.35 -3.29
C ALA A 34 -0.59 3.49 -2.18
N VAL A 35 -1.06 3.78 -0.97
CA VAL A 35 -0.28 3.60 0.26
C VAL A 35 -0.81 2.36 0.98
N VAL A 36 0.08 1.42 1.28
CA VAL A 36 -0.20 0.21 2.05
C VAL A 36 0.26 0.44 3.48
N ASN A 37 -0.66 0.32 4.44
CA ASN A 37 -0.36 0.36 5.87
C ASN A 37 -0.45 -1.06 6.43
N ILE A 38 0.53 -1.43 7.22
CA ILE A 38 0.68 -2.75 7.81
C ILE A 38 0.90 -2.57 9.31
N PHE A 39 0.11 -3.25 10.11
CA PHE A 39 0.16 -3.14 11.57
C PHE A 39 0.34 -4.51 12.19
N ASN A 40 1.19 -4.62 13.19
CA ASN A 40 1.13 -5.72 14.12
C ASN A 40 0.22 -5.33 15.28
N LEU A 41 -0.97 -5.94 15.36
CA LEU A 41 -1.93 -5.68 16.42
C LEU A 41 -1.76 -6.61 17.64
N SER A 42 -0.56 -7.17 17.83
CA SER A 42 -0.25 -8.06 18.95
C SER A 42 0.96 -7.60 19.75
N ASP A 43 1.08 -8.13 20.96
CA ASP A 43 2.19 -7.90 21.89
C ASP A 43 3.41 -8.78 21.63
N LYS A 44 3.43 -9.50 20.50
CA LYS A 44 4.54 -10.36 20.08
C LYS A 44 4.98 -10.00 18.68
N ALA A 45 6.26 -10.19 18.38
CA ALA A 45 6.73 -10.10 17.00
C ALA A 45 6.04 -11.16 16.14
N LYS A 46 5.62 -10.78 14.93
CA LYS A 46 4.99 -11.72 13.99
C LYS A 46 5.16 -11.29 12.54
N ARG A 47 4.95 -12.25 11.65
CA ARG A 47 4.74 -12.01 10.22
C ARG A 47 3.30 -11.56 9.99
N VAL A 48 3.11 -10.43 9.33
CA VAL A 48 1.83 -9.98 8.77
C VAL A 48 1.88 -10.15 7.26
N SER A 49 0.92 -10.88 6.70
CA SER A 49 0.85 -11.14 5.26
C SER A 49 -0.58 -11.11 4.73
N GLY A 50 -0.70 -10.82 3.43
CA GLY A 50 -1.97 -10.75 2.73
C GLY A 50 -1.78 -10.33 1.28
N GLU A 51 -2.81 -10.46 0.47
CA GLU A 51 -2.79 -10.05 -0.93
C GLU A 51 -4.14 -9.51 -1.38
N ILE A 52 -4.10 -8.64 -2.39
CA ILE A 52 -5.30 -8.11 -3.05
C ILE A 52 -5.02 -7.89 -4.53
N ASN A 53 -6.02 -8.14 -5.37
CA ASN A 53 -5.92 -7.86 -6.80
C ASN A 53 -5.98 -6.34 -7.04
N LEU A 54 -5.19 -5.85 -8.00
CA LEU A 54 -5.15 -4.43 -8.38
C LEU A 54 -6.53 -3.96 -8.88
N ASP A 55 -7.21 -4.77 -9.68
CA ASP A 55 -8.51 -4.42 -10.27
C ASP A 55 -9.62 -4.23 -9.22
N THR A 56 -9.56 -4.99 -8.13
CA THR A 56 -10.50 -4.94 -7.00
C THR A 56 -10.39 -3.61 -6.25
N VAL A 57 -9.24 -2.95 -6.32
CA VAL A 57 -9.00 -1.65 -5.68
C VAL A 57 -8.98 -0.49 -6.67
N GLY A 58 -9.50 -0.70 -7.89
CA GLY A 58 -9.58 0.35 -8.92
C GLY A 58 -8.26 0.67 -9.61
N LEU A 59 -7.23 -0.18 -9.45
CA LEU A 59 -5.95 -0.05 -10.13
C LEU A 59 -5.93 -0.91 -11.40
N ASP A 60 -5.41 -0.35 -12.47
CA ASP A 60 -5.22 -1.06 -13.74
C ASP A 60 -4.17 -2.16 -13.59
N ALA A 61 -4.59 -3.42 -13.65
CA ALA A 61 -3.74 -4.60 -13.52
C ALA A 61 -2.79 -4.81 -14.70
N ALA A 62 -2.99 -4.14 -15.83
CA ALA A 62 -2.10 -4.20 -16.98
C ALA A 62 -0.85 -3.30 -16.83
N LYS A 63 -0.85 -2.37 -15.86
CA LYS A 63 0.29 -1.50 -15.58
C LYS A 63 1.36 -2.21 -14.76
N VAL A 64 2.60 -1.80 -14.96
CA VAL A 64 3.74 -2.19 -14.11
C VAL A 64 3.76 -1.26 -12.91
N TYR A 65 3.86 -1.81 -11.69
CA TYR A 65 3.96 -1.02 -10.46
C TYR A 65 5.26 -1.32 -9.72
N HIS A 66 5.71 -0.34 -8.95
CA HIS A 66 6.83 -0.45 -8.04
C HIS A 66 6.40 -0.13 -6.62
N SER A 67 6.93 -0.89 -5.66
CA SER A 67 6.89 -0.58 -4.24
C SER A 67 8.20 0.11 -3.84
N ASP A 68 8.14 1.07 -2.92
CA ASP A 68 9.33 1.68 -2.29
C ASP A 68 9.89 0.86 -1.11
N GLU A 69 9.17 -0.17 -0.67
CA GLU A 69 9.58 -1.07 0.42
C GLU A 69 9.53 -2.54 -0.02
N ALA A 70 10.48 -3.36 0.44
CA ALA A 70 10.57 -4.78 0.09
C ALA A 70 9.46 -5.66 0.70
N THR A 71 8.81 -5.17 1.77
CA THR A 71 7.70 -5.85 2.45
C THR A 71 6.42 -5.88 1.62
N VAL A 72 6.37 -5.09 0.55
CA VAL A 72 5.26 -5.05 -0.41
C VAL A 72 5.81 -5.29 -1.81
N GLN A 73 5.23 -6.24 -2.52
CA GLN A 73 5.58 -6.56 -3.89
C GLN A 73 4.34 -6.44 -4.78
N VAL A 74 4.53 -6.05 -6.03
CA VAL A 74 3.48 -6.11 -7.04
C VAL A 74 3.90 -7.10 -8.11
N ARG A 75 3.12 -8.17 -8.28
CA ARG A 75 3.37 -9.20 -9.30
C ARG A 75 2.07 -9.90 -9.68
N GLY A 76 1.94 -10.25 -10.97
CA GLY A 76 0.77 -10.98 -11.46
C GLY A 76 -0.57 -10.26 -11.21
N GLY A 77 -0.60 -8.93 -11.31
CA GLY A 77 -1.82 -8.16 -11.08
C GLY A 77 -2.23 -8.01 -9.61
N LYS A 78 -1.37 -8.39 -8.66
CA LYS A 78 -1.65 -8.35 -7.22
C LYS A 78 -0.65 -7.49 -6.46
N VAL A 79 -1.15 -6.80 -5.43
CA VAL A 79 -0.32 -6.30 -4.32
C VAL A 79 -0.19 -7.42 -3.30
N ILE A 80 1.05 -7.76 -2.93
CA ILE A 80 1.37 -8.84 -2.01
C ILE A 80 2.17 -8.25 -0.85
N VAL A 81 1.68 -8.48 0.36
CA VAL A 81 2.26 -7.99 1.60
C VAL A 81 2.87 -9.17 2.37
N SER A 82 4.10 -8.99 2.83
CA SER A 82 4.77 -9.89 3.76
C SER A 82 5.79 -9.09 4.57
N ALA A 83 5.44 -8.73 5.80
CA ALA A 83 6.28 -7.95 6.71
C ALA A 83 6.50 -8.72 8.02
N ASP A 84 7.75 -8.86 8.46
CA ASP A 84 8.06 -9.23 9.83
C ASP A 84 8.07 -7.96 10.68
N LEU A 85 7.21 -7.91 11.70
CA LEU A 85 6.98 -6.72 12.53
C LEU A 85 7.16 -7.06 14.00
N ASP A 86 7.85 -6.18 14.73
CA ASP A 86 7.90 -6.20 16.20
C ASP A 86 6.51 -5.99 16.80
N ALA A 87 6.36 -6.34 18.08
CA ALA A 87 5.13 -6.12 18.84
C ALA A 87 4.64 -4.66 18.70
N TRP A 88 3.34 -4.48 18.42
CA TRP A 88 2.69 -3.18 18.26
C TRP A 88 3.30 -2.24 17.21
N SER A 89 4.18 -2.73 16.34
CA SER A 89 4.86 -1.92 15.32
C SER A 89 4.07 -1.84 14.01
N THR A 90 4.56 -1.01 13.09
CA THR A 90 3.93 -0.77 11.79
C THR A 90 4.96 -0.64 10.69
N ALA A 91 4.56 -0.97 9.47
CA ALA A 91 5.26 -0.64 8.25
C ALA A 91 4.31 0.05 7.26
N ILE A 92 4.88 0.84 6.36
CA ILE A 92 4.14 1.56 5.33
C ILE A 92 4.91 1.52 4.03
N ALA A 93 4.23 1.23 2.92
CA ALA A 93 4.81 1.20 1.59
C ALA A 93 3.96 2.01 0.61
N VAL A 94 4.60 2.59 -0.39
CA VAL A 94 3.96 3.25 -1.53
C VAL A 94 4.08 2.35 -2.74
N VAL A 95 2.94 1.99 -3.32
CA VAL A 95 2.83 1.30 -4.60
C VAL A 95 2.44 2.32 -5.66
N LYS A 96 3.16 2.39 -6.78
CA LYS A 96 2.85 3.31 -7.89
C LYS A 96 3.17 2.72 -9.25
N ALA A 97 2.38 3.06 -10.27
CA ALA A 97 2.67 2.65 -11.64
C ALA A 97 3.97 3.28 -12.17
N ALA A 98 4.74 2.52 -12.94
CA ALA A 98 5.87 3.02 -13.69
C ALA A 98 5.39 4.07 -14.71
N GLY A 99 5.94 5.28 -14.67
CA GLY A 99 5.60 6.35 -15.62
C GLY A 99 4.38 7.21 -15.25
N SER A 100 3.80 7.08 -14.05
CA SER A 100 2.80 8.05 -13.57
C SER A 100 3.50 9.40 -13.29
N VAL A 101 3.46 10.32 -14.25
CA VAL A 101 3.80 11.73 -14.00
C VAL A 101 2.74 12.26 -13.03
N ALA A 102 3.17 12.76 -11.88
CA ALA A 102 2.28 13.47 -10.97
C ALA A 102 1.65 14.62 -11.75
N GLY A 103 0.35 14.54 -12.01
CA GLY A 103 -0.40 15.62 -12.62
C GLY A 103 -0.21 16.87 -11.78
N SER A 104 0.40 17.88 -12.38
CA SER A 104 0.36 19.26 -11.90
C SER A 104 -1.08 19.74 -11.96
N ASP A 105 -1.71 19.91 -10.80
CA ASP A 105 -2.76 20.90 -10.60
C ASP A 105 -2.11 22.29 -10.42
#